data_AF-A0A6P1CV22-F1
#
_entry.id   AF-A0A6P1CV22-F1
#
_cell.length_a   1.000
_cell.length_b   1.000
_cell.length_c   1.000
_cell.angle_alpha   90.00
_cell.angle_beta   90.00
_cell.angle_gamma   90.00
#
_symmetry.space_group_name_H-M   'P 1'
#
loop_
_entity.id
_entity.type
_entity.pdbx_description
1 polymer ?
#
loop_
_entity_poly.entity_id
_entity_poly.type
_entity_poly.pdbx_seq_one_letter_code
_entity_poly.pdbx_strand_id
1 'polypeptide(L)'
;MAEVAYSHLFPGVVIEAHDHTDEFDLRFADGSRAPAALHTDDTGGYVLEVGTYVTAAGTEISERLWTVRSLEPHHDGRRIKLGPAFP
;
A
#
# COMPACT_ATOMS: atom_id res chain seq x y z
N MET A 1 -2.36 -0.69 10.81
CA MET A 1 -2.39 -1.85 9.87
C MET A 1 -3.40 -1.54 8.76
N ALA A 2 -3.13 -2.00 7.54
CA ALA A 2 -3.98 -1.73 6.39
C ALA A 2 -4.29 -2.99 5.58
N GLU A 3 -5.48 -3.06 4.99
CA GLU A 3 -5.99 -4.23 4.28
C GLU A 3 -5.95 -4.04 2.77
N VAL A 4 -5.60 -5.14 2.06
CA VAL A 4 -5.62 -5.21 0.60
C VAL A 4 -6.47 -6.41 0.18
N ALA A 5 -7.48 -6.17 -0.66
CA ALA A 5 -8.40 -7.21 -1.13
C ALA A 5 -7.79 -8.21 -2.13
N TYR A 6 -6.49 -8.12 -2.41
CA TYR A 6 -5.77 -8.92 -3.40
C TYR A 6 -4.48 -9.49 -2.80
N SER A 7 -3.84 -10.45 -3.47
CA SER A 7 -2.55 -11.03 -3.08
C SER A 7 -1.33 -10.20 -3.49
N HIS A 8 -1.55 -9.14 -4.29
CA HIS A 8 -0.50 -8.26 -4.78
C HIS A 8 -1.06 -6.89 -5.14
N LEU A 9 -0.17 -5.91 -5.25
CA LEU A 9 -0.51 -4.54 -5.64
C LEU A 9 -0.47 -4.37 -7.16
N PHE A 10 -1.35 -3.51 -7.66
CA PHE A 10 -1.43 -3.11 -9.07
C PHE A 10 -2.05 -1.71 -9.18
N PRO A 11 -1.89 -1.02 -10.33
CA PRO A 11 -2.44 0.33 -10.50
C PRO A 11 -3.96 0.33 -10.35
N GLY A 12 -4.47 1.18 -9.47
CA GLY A 12 -5.90 1.32 -9.19
C GLY A 12 -6.41 0.50 -8.00
N VAL A 13 -5.58 -0.36 -7.38
CA VAL A 13 -5.94 -1.04 -6.14
C VAL A 13 -6.19 -0.02 -5.02
N VAL A 14 -7.15 -0.33 -4.14
CA VAL A 14 -7.48 0.46 -2.96
C VAL A 14 -6.99 -0.29 -1.73
N ILE A 15 -6.24 0.41 -0.89
CA ILE A 15 -5.78 -0.05 0.41
C ILE A 15 -6.63 0.65 1.48
N GLU A 16 -7.13 -0.12 2.43
CA GLU A 16 -7.88 0.43 3.57
C GLU A 16 -6.98 0.47 4.80
N ALA A 17 -6.46 1.64 5.15
CA ALA A 17 -5.71 1.85 6.38
C ALA A 17 -6.65 2.23 7.52
N HIS A 18 -6.52 1.56 8.67
CA HIS A 18 -7.42 1.71 9.82
C HIS A 18 -7.05 2.87 10.76
N ASP A 19 -5.99 3.59 10.45
CA ASP A 19 -5.49 4.74 11.18
C ASP A 19 -4.88 5.74 10.19
N HIS A 20 -4.30 6.81 10.73
CA HIS A 20 -3.60 7.83 9.96
C HIS A 20 -2.07 7.74 10.11
N THR A 21 -1.51 6.61 10.57
CA THR A 21 -0.05 6.48 10.66
C THR A 21 0.54 6.27 9.28
N ASP A 22 1.69 6.88 9.03
CA ASP A 22 2.36 6.77 7.74
C ASP A 22 3.19 5.50 7.60
N GLU A 23 3.56 4.87 8.71
CA GLU A 23 4.15 3.53 8.74
C GLU A 23 3.10 2.51 9.20
N PHE A 24 2.94 1.42 8.45
CA PHE A 24 1.98 0.35 8.74
C PHE A 24 2.30 -0.93 7.97
N ASP A 25 1.83 -2.07 8.48
CA ASP A 25 1.83 -3.31 7.72
C ASP A 25 0.60 -3.39 6.80
N LEU A 26 0.83 -3.83 5.55
CA LEU A 26 -0.20 -4.33 4.65
C LEU A 26 -0.53 -5.78 4.99
N ARG A 27 -1.82 -6.10 5.04
CA ARG A 27 -2.33 -7.48 5.04
C ARG A 27 -3.05 -7.74 3.73
N PHE A 28 -2.52 -8.67 2.95
CA PHE A 28 -3.08 -9.10 1.67
C PHE A 28 -4.16 -10.16 1.88
N ALA A 29 -5.04 -10.34 0.89
CA ALA A 29 -6.14 -11.30 0.95
C ALA A 29 -5.68 -12.77 1.05
N ASP A 30 -4.45 -13.06 0.64
CA ASP A 30 -3.83 -14.39 0.79
C ASP A 30 -3.18 -14.59 2.17
N GLY A 31 -3.28 -13.59 3.06
CA GLY A 31 -2.70 -13.61 4.41
C GLY A 31 -1.24 -13.18 4.48
N SER A 32 -0.57 -12.94 3.34
CA SER A 32 0.78 -12.39 3.32
C SER A 32 0.80 -10.95 3.87
N ARG A 33 1.98 -10.50 4.28
CA ARG A 33 2.19 -9.17 4.87
C ARG A 33 3.41 -8.50 4.30
N ALA A 34 3.35 -7.18 4.17
CA ALA A 34 4.48 -6.35 3.77
C ALA A 34 4.52 -5.09 4.64
N PRO A 35 5.70 -4.65 5.11
CA PRO A 35 5.83 -3.32 5.70
C PRO A 35 5.58 -2.27 4.61
N ALA A 36 4.96 -1.15 4.99
CA ALA A 36 4.71 -0.04 4.10
C ALA A 36 4.89 1.31 4.80
N ALA A 37 5.33 2.30 4.01
CA ALA A 37 5.51 3.68 4.44
C ALA A 37 4.89 4.64 3.41
N LEU A 38 4.04 5.55 3.86
CA LEU A 38 3.45 6.61 3.06
C LEU A 38 4.30 7.89 3.18
N HIS A 39 4.88 8.30 2.07
CA HIS A 39 5.73 9.49 1.97
C HIS A 39 4.95 10.62 1.29
N THR A 40 5.19 11.85 1.74
CA THR A 40 4.72 13.07 1.05
C THR A 40 5.87 13.60 0.20
N ASP A 41 5.64 13.90 -1.07
CA ASP A 41 6.63 14.54 -1.94
C ASP A 41 6.61 16.08 -1.80
N ASP A 42 7.65 16.74 -2.31
CA ASP A 42 7.82 18.20 -2.23
C ASP A 42 6.72 19.00 -2.95
N THR A 43 5.91 18.34 -3.79
CA THR A 43 4.78 18.94 -4.52
C THR A 43 3.43 18.69 -3.84
N GLY A 44 3.44 18.03 -2.68
CA GLY A 44 2.24 17.64 -1.92
C GLY A 44 1.55 16.38 -2.45
N GLY A 45 2.18 15.64 -3.37
CA GLY A 45 1.76 14.31 -3.75
C GLY A 45 2.18 13.27 -2.73
N TYR A 46 1.69 12.03 -2.90
CA TYR A 46 2.03 10.92 -2.01
C TYR A 46 2.63 9.75 -2.78
N VAL A 47 3.57 9.08 -2.15
CA VAL A 47 4.22 7.85 -2.63
C VAL A 47 4.11 6.80 -1.54
N LEU A 48 3.71 5.58 -1.91
CA LEU A 48 3.69 4.45 -1.00
C LEU A 48 4.89 3.55 -1.29
N GLU A 49 5.78 3.43 -0.32
CA GLU A 49 6.81 2.42 -0.28
C GLU A 49 6.24 1.13 0.31
N VAL A 50 6.52 0.01 -0.35
CA VAL A 50 6.08 -1.31 0.10
C VAL A 50 7.29 -2.22 0.04
N GLY A 51 7.71 -2.73 1.19
CA GLY A 51 8.85 -3.61 1.31
C GLY A 51 8.60 -4.98 0.69
N THR A 52 9.68 -5.76 0.56
CA THR A 52 9.63 -7.13 0.02
C THR A 52 8.69 -8.02 0.84
N TYR A 53 7.91 -8.86 0.16
CA TYR A 53 7.08 -9.88 0.79
C TYR A 53 6.98 -11.14 -0.06
N VAL A 54 6.52 -12.23 0.56
CA VAL A 54 6.30 -13.51 -0.10
C VAL A 54 4.81 -13.82 -0.04
N THR A 55 4.20 -14.05 -1.20
CA THR A 55 2.79 -14.46 -1.30
C THR A 55 2.59 -15.84 -0.67
N ALA A 56 1.35 -16.20 -0.36
CA ALA A 56 1.04 -17.54 0.15
C ALA A 56 1.44 -18.68 -0.81
N ALA A 57 1.59 -18.37 -2.11
CA ALA A 57 2.06 -19.31 -3.13
C ALA A 57 3.60 -19.44 -3.19
N GLY A 58 4.34 -18.72 -2.33
CA GLY A 58 5.81 -18.73 -2.32
C GLY A 58 6.45 -17.82 -3.37
N THR A 59 5.70 -16.90 -3.97
CA THR A 59 6.25 -15.91 -4.90
C THR A 59 6.82 -14.74 -4.13
N GLU A 60 8.12 -14.50 -4.26
CA GLU A 60 8.75 -13.29 -3.74
C GLU A 60 8.40 -12.09 -4.62
N ILE A 61 7.94 -11.02 -3.98
CA ILE A 61 7.69 -9.72 -4.58
C ILE A 61 8.67 -8.75 -3.94
N SER A 62 9.61 -8.26 -4.75
CA SER A 62 10.59 -7.26 -4.30
C SER A 62 9.91 -5.96 -3.87
N GLU A 63 10.60 -5.23 -3.00
CA GLU A 63 10.27 -3.87 -2.63
C GLU A 63 9.93 -3.00 -3.85
N ARG A 64 8.90 -2.17 -3.70
CA ARG A 64 8.44 -1.31 -4.77
C ARG A 64 7.79 -0.03 -4.27
N LEU A 65 8.09 1.07 -4.96
CA LEU A 65 7.43 2.36 -4.77
C LEU A 65 6.20 2.48 -5.68
N TRP A 66 5.14 3.04 -5.16
CA TRP A 66 3.86 3.25 -5.85
C TRP A 66 3.46 4.71 -5.78
N THR A 67 3.05 5.28 -6.91
CA THR A 67 2.34 6.57 -6.88
C THR A 67 1.00 6.41 -6.17
N VAL A 68 0.55 7.44 -5.45
CA VAL A 68 -0.79 7.48 -4.86
C VAL A 68 -1.65 8.44 -5.66
N ARG A 69 -2.77 7.94 -6.19
CA ARG A 69 -3.72 8.72 -7.00
C ARG A 69 -4.74 9.47 -6.16
N SER A 70 -5.19 8.87 -5.06
CA SER A 70 -6.04 9.56 -4.10
C SER A 70 -5.82 9.03 -2.69
N LEU A 71 -5.96 9.93 -1.73
CA LEU A 71 -5.94 9.67 -0.31
C LEU A 71 -7.21 10.27 0.29
N GLU A 72 -8.15 9.43 0.68
CA GLU A 72 -9.49 9.85 1.08
C GLU A 72 -9.77 9.40 2.52
N PRO A 73 -10.32 10.25 3.41
CA PRO A 73 -10.75 9.83 4.74
C PRO A 73 -11.77 8.69 4.66
N HIS A 74 -11.62 7.69 5.52
CA HIS A 74 -12.53 6.55 5.59
C HIS A 74 -12.64 6.04 7.03
N HIS A 75 -13.78 6.29 7.66
CA HIS A 75 -13.98 6.08 9.11
C HIS A 75 -12.85 6.76 9.91
N ASP A 76 -12.18 6.01 10.80
CA ASP A 76 -11.08 6.49 11.64
C ASP A 76 -9.70 6.43 10.95
N GLY A 77 -9.69 6.09 9.66
CA GLY A 77 -8.47 5.99 8.86
C GLY A 77 -8.66 6.55 7.45
N ARG A 78 -8.10 5.85 6.46
CA ARG A 78 -8.00 6.38 5.09
C ARG A 78 -7.99 5.28 4.04
N ARG A 79 -8.53 5.62 2.87
CA ARG A 79 -8.40 4.84 1.64
C ARG A 79 -7.28 5.41 0.79
N ILE A 80 -6.35 4.55 0.40
CA ILE A 80 -5.21 4.88 -0.44
C ILE A 80 -5.41 4.20 -1.79
N LYS A 81 -5.64 4.98 -2.85
CA LYS A 81 -5.76 4.46 -4.21
C LYS A 81 -4.42 4.55 -4.92
N LEU A 82 -3.88 3.41 -5.34
CA LEU A 82 -2.58 3.38 -6.02
C LEU A 82 -2.67 3.80 -7.49
N GLY A 83 -1.60 4.40 -7.98
CA GLY A 83 -1.30 4.58 -9.39
C GLY A 83 -0.25 3.58 -9.88
N PRO A 84 0.46 3.88 -10.99
CA PRO A 84 1.57 3.06 -11.43
C PRO A 84 2.67 2.96 -10.36
N ALA A 85 3.30 1.78 -10.32
CA ALA A 85 4.57 1.62 -9.63
C ALA A 85 5.67 2.40 -10.37
N PHE A 86 6.68 2.84 -9.63
CA PHE A 86 7.87 3.41 -10.23
C PHE A 86 8.63 2.34 -11.05
N PRO A 87 9.36 2.75 -12.11
CA PRO A 87 10.17 1.86 -12.93
C PRO A 87 11.20 1.08 -12.11
#